data_AF-A0A4Q1JSQ5-F1
#
_entry.id   AF-A0A4Q1JSQ5-F1
#
_cell.length_a   1.000
_cell.length_b   1.000
_cell.length_c   1.000
_cell.angle_alpha   90.00
_cell.angle_beta   90.00
_cell.angle_gamma   90.00
#
_symmetry.space_group_name_H-M   'P 1'
#
loop_
_entity.id
_entity.type
_entity.pdbx_description
1 polymer ?
#
loop_
_entity_poly.entity_id
_entity_poly.type
_entity_poly.pdbx_seq_one_letter_code
_entity_poly.pdbx_strand_id
1 'polypeptide(L)'
;MLLPCLLPLPLGLALAWTAAVAEGVPLSLDLWAVPVVVPQMIFLGSLLLAALCLGVQTWRLWRWLSGRGAVCEGCGNMLGARQGGQPGDTRRCLRCSRDPCIAP
;
A
#
# COMPACT_ATOMS: atom_id res chain seq x y z
N MET A 1 -6.94 -5.51 -4.92
CA MET A 1 -5.61 -4.85 -4.84
C MET A 1 -5.52 -3.71 -3.80
N LEU A 2 -6.61 -3.34 -3.10
CA LEU A 2 -6.56 -2.39 -1.97
C LEU A 2 -6.09 -3.00 -0.64
N LEU A 3 -6.22 -4.32 -0.50
CA LEU A 3 -5.87 -5.09 0.70
C LEU A 3 -4.45 -4.85 1.24
N PRO A 4 -3.37 -4.81 0.42
CA PRO A 4 -2.02 -4.54 0.95
C PRO A 4 -1.82 -3.07 1.38
N CYS A 5 -2.62 -2.12 0.90
CA CYS A 5 -2.53 -0.70 1.28
C CYS A 5 -3.41 -0.36 2.51
N LEU A 6 -4.43 -1.17 2.75
CA LEU A 6 -5.26 -1.10 3.96
C LEU A 6 -4.63 -1.79 5.16
N LEU A 7 -3.57 -2.58 4.97
CA LEU A 7 -2.88 -3.33 6.02
C LEU A 7 -1.92 -2.48 6.88
N PRO A 8 -1.12 -1.53 6.34
CA PRO A 8 -0.20 -0.75 7.16
C PRO A 8 -0.90 0.24 8.10
N LEU A 9 -2.10 0.72 7.75
CA LEU A 9 -2.88 1.68 8.53
C LEU A 9 -3.34 1.12 9.90
N PRO A 10 -4.08 0.00 9.97
CA PRO A 10 -4.48 -0.61 11.23
C PRO A 10 -3.28 -1.20 11.98
N LEU A 11 -2.24 -1.67 11.28
CA LEU A 11 -1.02 -2.17 11.91
C LEU A 11 -0.26 -1.04 12.62
N GLY A 12 -0.12 0.11 11.96
CA GLY A 12 0.47 1.31 12.55
C GLY A 12 -0.36 1.86 13.71
N LEU A 13 -1.69 1.86 13.59
CA LEU A 13 -2.60 2.27 14.66
C LEU A 13 -2.52 1.32 15.87
N ALA A 14 -2.47 0.01 15.64
CA ALA A 14 -2.33 -1.00 16.70
C ALA A 14 -0.99 -0.85 17.43
N LEU A 15 0.11 -0.65 16.69
CA LEU A 15 1.43 -0.42 17.29
C LEU A 15 1.47 0.88 18.11
N ALA A 16 0.93 1.98 17.57
CA ALA A 16 0.83 3.25 18.28
C ALA A 16 -0.04 3.13 19.54
N TRP A 17 -1.15 2.38 19.47
CA TRP A 17 -2.01 2.12 20.61
C TRP A 17 -1.30 1.29 21.68
N THR A 18 -0.57 0.24 21.31
CA THR A 18 0.22 -0.55 22.27
C THR A 18 1.33 0.26 22.93
N ALA A 19 1.97 1.18 22.21
CA ALA A 19 2.97 2.08 22.77
C ALA A 19 2.35 3.09 23.75
N ALA A 20 1.20 3.67 23.41
CA ALA A 20 0.47 4.61 24.27
C ALA A 20 -0.06 3.93 25.54
N VAL A 21 -0.50 2.67 25.46
CA VAL A 21 -0.92 1.90 26.64
C VAL A 21 0.29 1.56 27.53
N ALA A 22 1.46 1.25 26.94
CA ALA A 22 2.67 0.98 27.70
C ALA A 22 3.17 2.22 28.48
N GLU A 23 3.00 3.43 27.95
CA GLU A 23 3.34 4.68 28.64
C GLU A 23 2.44 4.96 29.87
N GLY A 24 1.23 4.39 29.93
CA GLY A 24 0.30 4.56 31.04
C GLY A 24 0.51 3.62 32.23
N VAL A 25 1.40 2.61 32.10
CA VAL A 25 1.66 1.64 33.17
C VAL A 25 2.99 2.00 33.85
N PRO A 26 3.02 2.27 35.17
CA PRO A 26 4.26 2.48 35.91
C PRO A 26 4.94 1.11 36.11
N LEU A 27 5.41 0.49 35.03
CA LEU A 27 6.26 -0.68 35.10
C LEU A 27 7.69 -0.19 35.31
N SER A 28 8.15 -0.33 36.55
CA SER A 28 9.55 -0.27 36.96
C SER A 28 10.35 -1.40 36.31
N LEU A 29 10.49 -1.34 34.98
CA LEU A 29 11.40 -2.16 34.20
C LEU A 29 12.25 -1.17 33.42
N ASP A 30 13.38 -0.86 34.06
CA ASP A 30 14.55 -0.12 33.58
C ASP A 30 15.23 -0.88 32.42
N LEU A 31 14.44 -1.29 31.43
CA LEU A 31 14.89 -1.88 30.18
C LEU A 31 14.69 -0.83 29.11
N TRP A 32 15.73 -0.02 28.97
CA TRP A 32 15.97 0.90 27.86
C TRP A 32 15.10 2.14 27.92
N ALA A 33 15.72 3.25 28.26
CA ALA A 33 15.25 4.59 27.93
C ALA A 33 15.07 4.68 26.41
N VAL A 34 13.94 4.18 25.90
CA VAL A 34 13.52 4.40 24.53
C VAL A 34 13.09 5.87 24.51
N PRO A 35 13.82 6.76 23.84
CA PRO A 35 13.43 8.15 23.82
C PRO A 35 12.01 8.26 23.24
N VAL A 36 11.17 9.11 23.81
CA VAL A 36 9.77 9.42 23.38
C VAL A 36 9.65 9.70 21.86
N VAL A 37 10.78 9.95 21.22
CA VAL A 37 10.97 10.09 19.77
C VAL A 37 10.68 8.80 18.98
N VAL A 38 10.91 7.61 19.53
CA VAL A 38 10.77 6.33 18.80
C VAL A 38 9.31 6.03 18.42
N PRO A 39 8.32 6.11 19.33
CA PRO A 39 6.91 5.95 18.96
C PRO A 39 6.45 6.94 17.89
N GLN A 40 6.88 8.21 18.00
CA GLN A 40 6.54 9.26 17.03
C GLN A 40 7.14 8.99 15.64
N MET A 41 8.39 8.53 15.58
CA MET A 41 9.07 8.17 14.34
C MET A 41 8.42 6.98 13.64
N ILE A 42 7.97 5.97 14.41
CA ILE A 42 7.23 4.82 13.85
C ILE A 42 5.90 5.29 13.27
N PHE A 43 5.17 6.16 13.99
CA PHE A 43 3.90 6.70 13.50
C PHE A 43 4.11 7.54 12.22
N LEU A 44 5.04 8.49 12.21
CA LEU A 44 5.39 9.29 11.04
C LEU A 44 5.86 8.43 9.87
N GLY A 45 6.68 7.42 10.12
CA GLY A 45 7.14 6.47 9.10
C GLY A 45 5.98 5.68 8.49
N SER A 46 5.04 5.20 9.31
CA SER A 46 3.86 4.49 8.84
C SER A 46 2.93 5.38 8.00
N LEU A 47 2.76 6.64 8.43
CA LEU A 47 1.93 7.62 7.74
C LEU A 47 2.54 8.01 6.39
N LEU A 48 3.86 8.22 6.34
CA LEU A 48 4.59 8.51 5.11
C LEU A 48 4.49 7.35 4.11
N LEU A 49 4.66 6.11 4.58
CA LEU A 49 4.54 4.93 3.73
C LEU A 49 3.12 4.78 3.17
N ALA A 50 2.09 4.97 4.01
CA ALA A 50 0.70 4.95 3.57
C ALA A 50 0.41 6.04 2.53
N ALA A 51 0.90 7.26 2.75
CA ALA A 51 0.76 8.37 1.80
C ALA A 51 1.45 8.08 0.46
N LEU A 52 2.64 7.48 0.46
CA LEU A 52 3.34 7.05 -0.75
C LEU A 52 2.56 5.99 -1.51
N CYS A 53 2.05 4.96 -0.83
CA CYS A 53 1.24 3.92 -1.46
C CYS A 53 -0.03 4.50 -2.11
N LEU A 54 -0.76 5.36 -1.40
CA LEU A 54 -1.94 6.03 -1.93
C LEU A 54 -1.59 6.95 -3.10
N GLY A 55 -0.51 7.72 -2.99
CA GLY A 55 -0.04 8.59 -4.06
C GLY A 55 0.27 7.83 -5.35
N VAL A 56 0.94 6.68 -5.25
CA VAL A 56 1.23 5.82 -6.40
C VAL A 56 -0.07 5.25 -7.01
N GLN A 57 -1.05 4.86 -6.19
CA GLN A 57 -2.34 4.38 -6.70
C GLN A 57 -3.15 5.48 -7.38
N THR A 58 -3.22 6.67 -6.77
CA THR A 58 -3.88 7.85 -7.36
C THR A 58 -3.21 8.26 -8.66
N TRP A 59 -1.88 8.27 -8.71
CA TRP A 59 -1.15 8.59 -9.93
C TRP A 59 -1.41 7.58 -11.05
N ARG A 60 -1.46 6.28 -10.72
CA ARG A 60 -1.83 5.23 -11.67
C ARG A 60 -3.25 5.44 -12.22
N LEU A 61 -4.22 5.71 -11.34
CA LEU A 61 -5.60 5.97 -11.73
C LEU A 61 -5.70 7.23 -12.60
N TRP A 62 -5.02 8.30 -12.22
CA TRP A 62 -4.98 9.55 -12.99
C TRP A 62 -4.38 9.35 -14.38
N ARG A 63 -3.29 8.57 -14.49
CA ARG A 63 -2.68 8.21 -15.77
C ARG A 63 -3.63 7.41 -16.65
N TRP A 64 -4.42 6.49 -16.07
CA TRP A 64 -5.46 5.75 -16.79
C TRP A 64 -6.60 6.67 -17.26
N LEU A 65 -7.12 7.54 -16.38
CA LEU A 65 -8.15 8.53 -16.73
C LEU A 65 -7.69 9.50 -17.83
N SER A 66 -6.39 9.81 -17.86
CA SER A 66 -5.77 10.67 -18.89
C SER A 66 -5.50 9.92 -20.20
N GLY A 67 -5.93 8.67 -20.35
CA GLY A 67 -5.70 7.83 -21.53
C GLY A 67 -4.26 7.38 -21.73
N ARG A 68 -3.37 7.56 -20.74
CA ARG A 68 -1.94 7.21 -20.81
C ARG A 68 -1.61 5.88 -20.12
N GLY A 69 -2.62 5.13 -19.70
CA GLY A 69 -2.49 3.84 -19.01
C GLY A 69 -2.75 2.66 -19.93
N ALA A 70 -2.21 1.49 -19.58
CA ALA A 70 -2.53 0.26 -20.31
C ALA A 70 -3.96 -0.18 -20.01
N VAL A 71 -4.74 -0.43 -21.05
CA VAL A 71 -6.17 -0.76 -20.99
C VAL A 71 -6.42 -2.14 -21.58
N CYS A 72 -7.46 -2.81 -21.09
CA CYS A 72 -7.96 -4.04 -21.69
C CYS A 72 -8.73 -3.72 -22.98
N GLU A 73 -8.35 -4.35 -24.09
CA GLU A 73 -9.03 -4.17 -25.39
C GLU A 73 -10.52 -4.54 -25.35
N GLY A 74 -10.90 -5.53 -24.52
CA GLY A 74 -12.28 -6.00 -24.46
C GLY A 74 -13.22 -5.12 -23.61
N CYS A 75 -12.71 -4.44 -22.58
CA CYS A 75 -13.58 -3.70 -21.64
C CYS A 75 -13.11 -2.28 -21.30
N GLY A 76 -12.01 -1.81 -21.90
CA GLY A 76 -11.42 -0.49 -21.68
C GLY A 76 -10.85 -0.25 -20.28
N ASN A 77 -10.93 -1.23 -19.38
CA ASN A 77 -10.58 -1.05 -17.98
C ASN A 77 -9.09 -1.24 -17.73
N MET A 78 -8.63 -0.76 -16.58
CA MET A 78 -7.23 -0.76 -16.18
C MET A 78 -6.65 -2.18 -16.04
N LEU A 79 -5.44 -2.36 -16.55
CA LEU A 79 -4.66 -3.57 -16.37
C LEU A 79 -3.92 -3.56 -15.02
N GLY A 80 -3.88 -4.72 -14.36
CA GLY A 80 -3.20 -4.95 -13.10
C GLY A 80 -1.68 -5.04 -13.24
N ALA A 81 -1.04 -5.51 -12.18
CA ALA A 81 0.41 -5.75 -12.19
C ALA A 81 0.79 -6.82 -13.22
N ARG A 82 2.01 -6.69 -13.75
CA ARG A 82 2.61 -7.70 -14.63
C ARG A 82 2.69 -9.02 -13.88
N GLN A 83 2.13 -10.08 -14.46
CA GLN A 83 2.34 -11.42 -13.95
C GLN A 83 3.69 -11.92 -14.48
N GLY A 84 4.68 -12.09 -13.60
CA GLY A 84 5.95 -12.71 -13.98
C GLY A 84 5.75 -14.20 -14.22
N GLY A 85 6.20 -14.71 -15.37
CA GLY A 85 6.20 -16.16 -15.63
C GLY A 85 6.15 -16.59 -17.10
N GLN A 86 5.64 -15.75 -18.01
CA GLN A 86 5.65 -16.05 -19.45
C GLN A 86 6.43 -15.00 -20.25
N PRO A 87 7.07 -15.39 -21.36
CA PRO A 87 7.64 -14.46 -22.33
C PRO A 87 6.50 -13.66 -23.01
N GLY A 88 6.21 -12.49 -22.43
CA GLY A 88 5.17 -11.56 -22.86
C GLY A 88 4.82 -10.59 -21.73
N ASP A 89 4.49 -9.34 -22.03
CA ASP A 89 4.04 -8.37 -21.01
C ASP A 89 2.55 -8.59 -20.70
N THR A 90 2.20 -9.80 -20.26
CA THR A 90 0.80 -10.17 -19.97
C THR A 90 0.37 -9.58 -18.63
N ARG A 91 -0.79 -8.92 -18.65
CA ARG A 91 -1.38 -8.29 -17.46
C ARG A 91 -2.84 -8.73 -17.33
N ARG A 92 -3.28 -8.86 -16.08
CA ARG A 92 -4.68 -9.21 -15.78
C ARG A 92 -5.55 -7.98 -15.76
N CYS A 93 -6.68 -8.00 -16.45
CA CYS A 93 -7.64 -6.91 -16.34
C CYS A 93 -8.30 -6.89 -14.94
N LEU A 94 -8.34 -5.74 -14.28
CA LEU A 94 -8.91 -5.60 -12.93
C LEU A 94 -10.44 -5.73 -12.88
N ARG A 95 -11.14 -5.63 -14.03
CA ARG A 95 -12.60 -5.79 -14.11
C ARG A 95 -13.01 -7.19 -14.55
N CYS A 96 -12.62 -7.60 -15.74
CA CYS A 96 -13.05 -8.89 -16.29
C CYS A 96 -12.19 -10.07 -15.82
N SER A 97 -11.10 -9.81 -15.08
CA SER A 97 -10.16 -10.84 -14.59
C SER A 97 -9.59 -11.75 -15.69
N ARG A 98 -9.72 -11.32 -16.96
CA ARG A 98 -9.31 -12.08 -18.14
C ARG A 98 -7.80 -11.95 -18.33
N ASP A 99 -7.17 -13.09 -18.59
CA ASP A 99 -5.77 -13.26 -18.97
C ASP A 99 -5.73 -13.97 -20.35
N PRO A 100 -4.74 -13.69 -21.23
CA PRO A 100 -3.81 -12.57 -21.20
C PRO A 100 -4.42 -11.32 -21.87
N CYS A 101 -4.33 -10.15 -21.23
CA CYS A 101 -4.47 -8.88 -21.93
C CYS A 101 -3.07 -8.35 -22.26
N ILE A 102 -2.84 -8.12 -23.55
CA ILE A 102 -1.62 -7.54 -24.08
C ILE A 102 -1.77 -6.01 -23.94
N ALA A 103 -0.82 -5.36 -23.27
CA ALA A 103 -0.74 -3.91 -23.33
C ALA A 103 -0.18 -3.52 -24.71
N PRO A 104 -0.79 -2.59 -25.44
CA PRO A 104 -0.25 -2.08 -26.71
C PRO A 104 1.08 -1.33 -26.49
#